data_AF-A0A497HTE2-F1
#
_entry.id   AF-A0A497HTE2-F1
#
_cell.length_a   1.000
_cell.length_b   1.000
_cell.length_c   1.000
_cell.angle_alpha   90.00
_cell.angle_beta   90.00
_cell.angle_gamma   90.00
#
_symmetry.space_group_name_H-M   'P 1'
#
loop_
_entity.id
_entity.type
_entity.pdbx_description
1 polymer ?
#
loop_
_entity_poly.entity_id
_entity_poly.type
_entity_poly.pdbx_seq_one_letter_code
_entity_poly.pdbx_strand_id
1 'polypeptide(L)'
;MLLLVVLLPLPEDGALAQTAAEGVYMEEREGFIHMKVWGSSREIGYIQGKYLASLIERGMAAYAHLTELRYGMSWDEVRLHGVTYWPYVDQEYREEILGMAEGAAEGGAVNPSGDAVDWIDILSYNAMWDIWWRYSYVQKRLPGPRSDDVIPLHHCSAFVATGSATEDGGFVMGQNLWMPYFLIPAHAVFIDITPPKGHRILMEVTAGMIWSGTEWYINDAGLVVAETTLGVGPYQWGGTPSFIRIRKAVQYASSIDEFVSIMLENTNGAYSSDYLIADAKTNEVAILELGSEKWALKRTSDGFLGSCNYPWDESVAEELGAPQGWEHSCYPRYVRWQQLYEQYAGKINCQLGMAFLGDHYDTVEERINPCSHTLCGHVENASGYPHGSMDAKVVNRTMAARMETWARYGHSCGQPFLKEVHAKEHPEYAFPDLIDMIARPWTTFGAVDRFSVTAVGSEGEPLEGMEVVLKSLYTNLTYHMLTGSGGRAHHPAVQRGEYILEVEGPCGVHREFITVEGETHLTVRISSPEEGRLPGRILPWIAALLLVIVSLFAFKKKYIIGRFHPSRQR
;
A
#
# COMPACT_ATOMS: atom_id res chain seq x y z
N MET A 1 29.52 -5.71 27.29
CA MET A 1 29.50 -7.08 26.76
C MET A 1 29.02 -6.94 25.32
N LEU A 2 29.90 -7.12 24.33
CA LEU A 2 29.58 -6.91 22.92
C LEU A 2 28.45 -7.87 22.50
N LEU A 3 27.31 -7.32 22.07
CA LEU A 3 26.19 -8.08 21.57
C LEU A 3 26.52 -8.59 20.15
N LEU A 4 26.59 -9.91 20.02
CA LEU A 4 26.68 -10.60 18.74
C LEU A 4 25.27 -10.56 18.12
N VAL A 5 25.07 -9.70 17.11
CA VAL A 5 23.85 -9.67 16.32
C VAL A 5 23.89 -10.87 15.38
N VAL A 6 23.06 -11.87 15.64
CA VAL A 6 22.82 -12.95 14.67
C VAL A 6 21.77 -12.43 13.69
N LEU A 7 22.25 -11.76 12.65
CA LEU A 7 21.48 -11.56 11.43
C LEU A 7 21.16 -12.96 10.88
N LEU A 8 19.88 -13.29 10.72
CA LEU A 8 19.51 -14.34 9.77
C LEU A 8 20.14 -13.96 8.42
N PRO A 9 20.68 -14.92 7.65
CA PRO A 9 21.24 -14.61 6.35
C PRO A 9 20.09 -14.17 5.44
N LEU A 10 19.86 -12.85 5.39
CA LEU A 10 19.46 -12.21 4.15
C LEU A 10 20.51 -12.63 3.12
N PRO A 11 20.12 -12.95 1.87
CA PRO A 11 21.07 -13.34 0.85
C PRO A 11 22.27 -12.40 0.90
N GLU A 12 23.44 -12.96 1.22
CA GLU A 12 24.72 -12.26 1.19
C GLU A 12 24.98 -11.89 -0.27
N ASP A 13 24.41 -10.77 -0.67
CA ASP A 13 24.86 -9.84 -1.70
C ASP A 13 23.75 -8.78 -1.80
N GLY A 14 24.08 -7.55 -1.40
CA GLY A 14 23.24 -6.35 -1.51
C GLY A 14 23.03 -5.90 -2.96
N ALA A 15 22.69 -6.84 -3.83
CA ALA A 15 22.28 -6.65 -5.19
C ALA A 15 21.17 -7.66 -5.49
N LEU A 16 19.95 -7.38 -5.01
CA LEU A 16 18.77 -7.90 -5.69
C LEU A 16 18.86 -7.36 -7.12
N ALA A 17 19.08 -8.28 -8.05
CA ALA A 17 19.59 -7.99 -9.36
C ALA A 17 18.66 -7.00 -10.11
N GLN A 18 19.26 -6.02 -10.79
CA GLN A 18 18.61 -5.35 -11.92
C GLN A 18 18.46 -6.36 -13.08
N THR A 19 17.59 -7.35 -12.94
CA THR A 19 17.28 -8.31 -14.02
C THR A 19 16.25 -7.71 -14.96
N ALA A 20 16.67 -6.71 -15.73
CA ALA A 20 15.96 -6.23 -16.92
C ALA A 20 15.81 -7.32 -18.02
N ALA A 21 16.31 -8.54 -17.78
CA ALA A 21 16.39 -9.61 -18.76
C ALA A 21 15.11 -10.45 -18.91
N GLU A 22 14.14 -10.41 -17.98
CA GLU A 22 12.99 -11.34 -17.99
C GLU A 22 11.65 -10.73 -17.57
N GLY A 23 11.51 -9.41 -17.67
CA GLY A 23 10.22 -8.78 -17.39
C GLY A 23 9.89 -8.56 -15.90
N VAL A 24 10.93 -8.40 -15.08
CA VAL A 24 10.80 -8.18 -13.62
C VAL A 24 11.70 -7.05 -13.18
N TYR A 25 11.18 -6.18 -12.32
CA TYR A 25 12.00 -5.33 -11.44
C TYR A 25 11.74 -5.75 -10.01
N MET A 26 12.79 -5.84 -9.19
CA MET A 26 12.68 -6.16 -7.77
C MET A 26 13.79 -5.46 -6.99
N GLU A 27 13.45 -4.83 -5.89
CA GLU A 27 14.40 -4.25 -4.93
C GLU A 27 13.89 -4.45 -3.50
N GLU A 28 14.82 -4.48 -2.54
CA GLU A 28 14.47 -4.30 -1.13
C GLU A 28 14.58 -2.81 -0.81
N ARG A 29 13.59 -2.28 -0.08
CA ARG A 29 13.53 -0.88 0.34
C ARG A 29 12.85 -0.79 1.70
N GLU A 30 13.62 -0.42 2.73
CA GLU A 30 13.12 -0.13 4.07
C GLU A 30 12.21 -1.23 4.65
N GLY A 31 12.60 -2.48 4.51
CA GLY A 31 11.89 -3.65 5.02
C GLY A 31 10.85 -4.23 4.08
N PHE A 32 10.58 -3.60 2.93
CA PHE A 32 9.68 -4.12 1.90
C PHE A 32 10.43 -4.61 0.68
N ILE A 33 9.83 -5.57 -0.03
CA ILE A 33 10.18 -5.88 -1.42
C ILE A 33 9.30 -5.02 -2.32
N HIS A 34 9.90 -4.27 -3.25
CA HIS A 34 9.18 -3.55 -4.28
C HIS A 34 9.40 -4.22 -5.63
N MET A 35 8.32 -4.69 -6.25
CA MET A 35 8.35 -5.54 -7.44
C MET A 35 7.46 -4.98 -8.54
N LYS A 36 7.89 -5.05 -9.80
CA LYS A 36 7.02 -4.85 -10.97
C LYS A 36 6.90 -6.13 -11.79
N VAL A 37 5.67 -6.46 -12.18
CA VAL A 37 5.33 -7.62 -13.01
C VAL A 37 4.34 -7.26 -14.11
N TRP A 38 4.51 -7.87 -15.27
CA TRP A 38 3.62 -7.71 -16.43
C TRP A 38 3.74 -8.92 -17.34
N GLY A 39 2.79 -9.06 -18.27
CA GLY A 39 2.70 -10.20 -19.18
C GLY A 39 1.30 -10.79 -19.14
N SER A 40 1.15 -12.01 -19.65
CA SER A 40 -0.05 -12.81 -19.43
C SER A 40 -0.27 -13.08 -17.94
N SER A 41 -1.50 -13.37 -17.52
CA SER A 41 -1.82 -13.65 -16.12
C SER A 41 -0.96 -14.80 -15.56
N ARG A 42 -0.68 -15.83 -16.36
CA ARG A 42 0.22 -16.93 -15.96
C ARG A 42 1.67 -16.50 -15.79
N GLU A 43 2.19 -15.64 -16.66
CA GLU A 43 3.56 -15.09 -16.51
C GLU A 43 3.67 -14.21 -15.27
N ILE A 44 2.67 -13.35 -15.02
CA ILE A 44 2.57 -12.53 -13.80
C ILE A 44 2.60 -13.41 -12.56
N GLY A 45 1.81 -14.49 -12.55
CA GLY A 45 1.81 -15.47 -11.48
C GLY A 45 3.18 -16.14 -11.30
N TYR A 46 3.73 -16.70 -12.38
CA TYR A 46 5.00 -17.43 -12.38
C TYR A 46 6.16 -16.58 -11.86
N ILE A 47 6.26 -15.35 -12.32
CA ILE A 47 7.27 -14.39 -11.86
C ILE A 47 7.14 -14.15 -10.35
N GLN A 48 5.94 -13.88 -9.85
CA GLN A 48 5.70 -13.70 -8.42
C GLN A 48 6.09 -14.97 -7.65
N GLY A 49 5.61 -16.13 -8.09
CA GLY A 49 5.92 -17.42 -7.49
C GLY A 49 7.43 -17.66 -7.36
N LYS A 50 8.17 -17.46 -8.45
CA LYS A 50 9.61 -17.74 -8.53
C LYS A 50 10.44 -16.81 -7.65
N TYR A 51 10.20 -15.50 -7.74
CA TYR A 51 11.03 -14.52 -7.03
C TYR A 51 10.61 -14.30 -5.57
N LEU A 52 9.39 -14.68 -5.19
CA LEU A 52 8.90 -14.60 -3.82
C LEU A 52 8.80 -15.98 -3.13
N ALA A 53 9.36 -17.04 -3.72
CA ALA A 53 9.20 -18.43 -3.24
C ALA A 53 9.45 -18.60 -1.74
N SER A 54 10.53 -18.02 -1.21
CA SER A 54 10.85 -18.09 0.22
C SER A 54 9.86 -17.36 1.13
N LEU A 55 9.30 -16.23 0.68
CA LEU A 55 8.25 -15.53 1.40
C LEU A 55 6.89 -16.22 1.28
N ILE A 56 6.61 -16.87 0.16
CA ILE A 56 5.42 -17.69 -0.06
C ILE A 56 5.42 -18.86 0.93
N GLU A 57 6.52 -19.62 0.99
CA GLU A 57 6.71 -20.71 1.96
C GLU A 57 6.52 -20.23 3.40
N ARG A 58 7.21 -19.13 3.77
CA ARG A 58 7.10 -18.54 5.10
C ARG A 58 5.67 -18.11 5.42
N GLY A 59 5.01 -17.45 4.48
CA GLY A 59 3.65 -16.96 4.63
C GLY A 59 2.67 -18.12 4.83
N MET A 60 2.72 -19.15 3.98
CA MET A 60 1.87 -20.34 4.14
C MET A 60 2.12 -21.04 5.48
N ALA A 61 3.37 -21.18 5.93
CA ALA A 61 3.68 -21.76 7.23
C ALA A 61 3.07 -20.94 8.39
N ALA A 62 3.20 -19.60 8.34
CA ALA A 62 2.67 -18.70 9.36
C ALA A 62 1.13 -18.69 9.40
N TYR A 63 0.47 -18.71 8.24
CA TYR A 63 -0.99 -18.83 8.15
C TYR A 63 -1.49 -20.22 8.55
N ALA A 64 -0.75 -21.28 8.26
CA ALA A 64 -1.06 -22.62 8.74
C ALA A 64 -0.96 -22.70 10.27
N HIS A 65 0.11 -22.13 10.85
CA HIS A 65 0.27 -22.03 12.30
C HIS A 65 -0.91 -21.28 12.94
N LEU A 66 -1.29 -20.11 12.42
CA LEU A 66 -2.44 -19.36 12.92
C LEU A 66 -3.76 -20.14 12.77
N THR A 67 -3.93 -20.84 11.64
CA THR A 67 -5.12 -21.65 11.37
C THR A 67 -5.24 -22.83 12.33
N GLU A 68 -4.14 -23.53 12.60
CA GLU A 68 -4.10 -24.63 13.57
C GLU A 68 -4.36 -24.11 14.99
N LEU A 69 -3.68 -23.02 15.38
CA LEU A 69 -3.82 -22.42 16.71
C LEU A 69 -5.25 -21.97 17.00
N ARG A 70 -5.94 -21.41 16.00
CA ARG A 70 -7.30 -20.84 16.17
C ARG A 70 -8.43 -21.84 15.91
N TYR A 71 -8.26 -22.73 14.93
CA TYR A 71 -9.33 -23.60 14.46
C TYR A 71 -9.04 -25.09 14.62
N GLY A 72 -7.82 -25.47 15.02
CA GLY A 72 -7.39 -26.87 15.05
C GLY A 72 -7.40 -27.51 13.66
N MET A 73 -7.33 -26.70 12.61
CA MET A 73 -7.44 -27.12 11.22
C MET A 73 -6.03 -27.31 10.64
N SER A 74 -5.75 -28.51 10.17
CA SER A 74 -4.51 -28.85 9.47
C SER A 74 -4.44 -28.22 8.07
N TRP A 75 -3.25 -28.12 7.50
CA TRP A 75 -3.10 -27.61 6.14
C TRP A 75 -3.84 -28.46 5.09
N ASP A 76 -3.92 -29.79 5.27
CA ASP A 76 -4.68 -30.66 4.37
C ASP A 76 -6.19 -30.37 4.42
N GLU A 77 -6.73 -30.01 5.58
CA GLU A 77 -8.13 -29.56 5.72
C GLU A 77 -8.33 -28.19 5.09
N VAL A 78 -7.35 -27.27 5.24
CA VAL A 78 -7.35 -25.98 4.53
C VAL A 78 -7.41 -26.19 3.02
N ARG A 79 -6.58 -27.10 2.48
CA ARG A 79 -6.58 -27.48 1.06
C ARG A 79 -7.94 -28.02 0.61
N LEU A 80 -8.56 -28.89 1.41
CA LEU A 80 -9.88 -29.46 1.14
C LEU A 80 -10.98 -28.38 1.10
N HIS A 81 -10.90 -27.36 1.95
CA HIS A 81 -11.81 -26.23 1.90
C HIS A 81 -11.51 -25.30 0.71
N GLY A 82 -10.23 -25.04 0.43
CA GLY A 82 -9.77 -24.15 -0.63
C GLY A 82 -10.24 -24.56 -2.02
N VAL A 83 -10.18 -25.85 -2.36
CA VAL A 83 -10.65 -26.35 -3.66
C VAL A 83 -12.12 -26.05 -3.95
N THR A 84 -12.94 -25.83 -2.90
CA THR A 84 -14.36 -25.47 -3.08
C THR A 84 -14.56 -24.08 -3.67
N TYR A 85 -13.53 -23.22 -3.66
CA TYR A 85 -13.58 -21.88 -4.24
C TYR A 85 -13.20 -21.83 -5.72
N TRP A 86 -12.50 -22.84 -6.24
CA TRP A 86 -12.04 -22.87 -7.63
C TRP A 86 -13.13 -22.57 -8.68
N PRO A 87 -14.39 -23.06 -8.54
CA PRO A 87 -15.45 -22.76 -9.49
C PRO A 87 -15.77 -21.26 -9.63
N TYR A 88 -15.50 -20.44 -8.59
CA TYR A 88 -15.78 -19.00 -8.56
C TYR A 88 -14.59 -18.14 -9.00
N VAL A 89 -13.43 -18.74 -9.27
CA VAL A 89 -12.24 -18.04 -9.74
C VAL A 89 -12.34 -17.86 -11.26
N ASP A 90 -12.33 -16.61 -11.74
CA ASP A 90 -12.33 -16.29 -13.16
C ASP A 90 -11.06 -16.82 -13.86
N GLN A 91 -11.15 -17.11 -15.15
CA GLN A 91 -10.07 -17.79 -15.90
C GLN A 91 -8.72 -17.05 -15.79
N GLU A 92 -8.69 -15.72 -15.84
CA GLU A 92 -7.44 -14.96 -15.72
C GLU A 92 -6.76 -15.17 -14.36
N TYR A 93 -7.53 -15.24 -13.28
CA TYR A 93 -7.03 -15.46 -11.93
C TYR A 93 -6.61 -16.92 -11.71
N ARG A 94 -7.27 -17.87 -12.39
CA ARG A 94 -6.82 -19.26 -12.42
C ARG A 94 -5.44 -19.39 -13.05
N GLU A 95 -5.21 -18.71 -14.18
CA GLU A 95 -3.90 -18.70 -14.83
C GLU A 95 -2.82 -18.07 -13.94
N GLU A 96 -3.15 -16.98 -13.24
CA GLU A 96 -2.22 -16.35 -12.26
C GLU A 96 -1.88 -17.29 -11.10
N ILE A 97 -2.87 -17.96 -10.51
CA ILE A 97 -2.67 -18.97 -9.44
C ILE A 97 -1.82 -20.15 -9.94
N LEU A 98 -2.10 -20.67 -11.14
CA LEU A 98 -1.36 -21.78 -11.73
C LEU A 98 0.10 -21.41 -11.99
N GLY A 99 0.33 -20.24 -12.60
CA GLY A 99 1.68 -19.72 -12.81
C GLY A 99 2.42 -19.55 -11.49
N MET A 100 1.78 -18.97 -10.49
CA MET A 100 2.39 -18.74 -9.17
C MET A 100 2.80 -20.02 -8.47
N ALA A 101 2.00 -21.08 -8.55
CA ALA A 101 2.38 -22.39 -8.05
C ALA A 101 3.60 -22.96 -8.78
N GLU A 102 3.62 -22.88 -10.12
CA GLU A 102 4.76 -23.33 -10.93
C GLU A 102 6.05 -22.60 -10.57
N GLY A 103 5.98 -21.26 -10.46
CA GLY A 103 7.11 -20.44 -10.08
C GLY A 103 7.58 -20.71 -8.66
N ALA A 104 6.67 -20.83 -7.69
CA ALA A 104 7.00 -21.10 -6.29
C ALA A 104 7.68 -22.47 -6.13
N ALA A 105 7.16 -23.50 -6.79
CA ALA A 105 7.75 -24.83 -6.80
C ALA A 105 9.15 -24.84 -7.44
N GLU A 106 9.35 -24.14 -8.58
CA GLU A 106 10.68 -23.98 -9.19
C GLU A 106 11.65 -23.22 -8.29
N GLY A 107 11.16 -22.21 -7.57
CA GLY A 107 11.90 -21.47 -6.56
C GLY A 107 12.20 -22.26 -5.28
N GLY A 108 11.72 -23.51 -5.18
CA GLY A 108 11.99 -24.42 -4.08
C GLY A 108 11.05 -24.27 -2.87
N ALA A 109 9.95 -23.52 -3.00
CA ALA A 109 8.97 -23.37 -1.92
C ALA A 109 8.31 -24.73 -1.61
N VAL A 110 8.21 -25.03 -0.32
CA VAL A 110 7.41 -26.16 0.19
C VAL A 110 6.16 -25.67 0.92
N ASN A 111 5.11 -26.47 0.88
CA ASN A 111 3.91 -26.24 1.66
C ASN A 111 4.10 -26.71 3.12
N PRO A 112 3.20 -26.37 4.04
CA PRO A 112 3.27 -26.79 5.45
C PRO A 112 3.31 -28.31 5.68
N SER A 113 2.88 -29.12 4.72
CA SER A 113 2.98 -30.59 4.77
C SER A 113 4.36 -31.12 4.32
N GLY A 114 5.24 -30.24 3.82
CA GLY A 114 6.60 -30.56 3.37
C GLY A 114 6.73 -30.94 1.89
N ASP A 115 5.64 -30.89 1.13
CA ASP A 115 5.64 -31.14 -0.31
C ASP A 115 5.94 -29.86 -1.09
N ALA A 116 6.39 -29.99 -2.35
CA ALA A 116 6.49 -28.83 -3.22
C ALA A 116 5.12 -28.17 -3.39
N VAL A 117 5.09 -26.84 -3.35
CA VAL A 117 3.87 -26.03 -3.48
C VAL A 117 3.14 -26.35 -4.78
N ASP A 118 1.82 -26.53 -4.72
CA ASP A 118 0.96 -26.68 -5.89
C ASP A 118 -0.14 -25.60 -5.97
N TRP A 119 -0.96 -25.65 -7.03
CA TRP A 119 -2.01 -24.65 -7.25
C TRP A 119 -3.14 -24.71 -6.21
N ILE A 120 -3.33 -25.86 -5.54
CA ILE A 120 -4.30 -25.98 -4.46
C ILE A 120 -3.77 -25.24 -3.23
N ASP A 121 -2.46 -25.29 -2.96
CA ASP A 121 -1.82 -24.51 -1.89
C ASP A 121 -2.04 -23.02 -2.13
N ILE A 122 -1.70 -22.52 -3.32
CA ILE A 122 -1.85 -21.10 -3.66
C ILE A 122 -3.33 -20.68 -3.62
N LEU A 123 -4.25 -21.48 -4.16
CA LEU A 123 -5.69 -21.19 -4.08
C LEU A 123 -6.18 -21.11 -2.64
N SER A 124 -5.82 -22.10 -1.82
CA SER A 124 -6.28 -22.19 -0.43
C SER A 124 -5.71 -21.06 0.41
N TYR A 125 -4.47 -20.68 0.12
CA TYR A 125 -3.83 -19.53 0.72
C TYR A 125 -4.53 -18.22 0.36
N ASN A 126 -4.88 -18.02 -0.92
CA ASN A 126 -5.66 -16.86 -1.36
C ASN A 126 -7.07 -16.81 -0.75
N ALA A 127 -7.69 -17.97 -0.53
CA ALA A 127 -9.03 -18.09 0.03
C ALA A 127 -9.05 -18.17 1.57
N MET A 128 -7.92 -17.94 2.24
CA MET A 128 -7.78 -18.18 3.68
C MET A 128 -8.83 -17.43 4.52
N TRP A 129 -9.05 -16.16 4.22
CA TRP A 129 -10.07 -15.33 4.88
C TRP A 129 -11.48 -15.89 4.67
N ASP A 130 -11.82 -16.31 3.46
CA ASP A 130 -13.11 -16.94 3.17
C ASP A 130 -13.29 -18.28 3.90
N ILE A 131 -12.24 -19.10 3.99
CA ILE A 131 -12.23 -20.37 4.74
C ILE A 131 -12.51 -20.09 6.21
N TRP A 132 -11.78 -19.15 6.81
CA TRP A 132 -11.95 -18.75 8.20
C TRP A 132 -13.34 -18.17 8.49
N TRP A 133 -13.90 -17.33 7.60
CA TRP A 133 -15.25 -16.79 7.75
C TRP A 133 -16.31 -17.88 7.71
N ARG A 134 -16.23 -18.76 6.72
CA ARG A 134 -17.12 -19.92 6.58
C ARG A 134 -17.10 -20.77 7.83
N TYR A 135 -15.91 -21.08 8.33
CA TYR A 135 -15.74 -21.93 9.49
C TYR A 135 -16.23 -21.25 10.77
N SER A 136 -15.91 -19.97 10.98
CA SER A 136 -16.39 -19.17 12.11
C SER A 136 -17.92 -19.05 12.11
N TYR A 137 -18.54 -18.86 10.93
CA TYR A 137 -20.00 -18.87 10.77
C TYR A 137 -20.63 -20.21 11.19
N VAL A 138 -20.00 -21.35 10.85
CA VAL A 138 -20.48 -22.67 11.26
C VAL A 138 -20.30 -22.87 12.78
N GLN A 139 -19.12 -22.53 13.33
CA GLN A 139 -18.86 -22.65 14.76
C GLN A 139 -19.84 -21.85 15.63
N LYS A 140 -20.19 -20.63 15.23
CA LYS A 140 -21.20 -19.80 15.94
C LYS A 140 -22.56 -20.50 16.11
N ARG A 141 -22.86 -21.53 15.32
CA ARG A 141 -24.13 -22.30 15.36
C ARG A 141 -24.01 -23.65 16.06
N LEU A 142 -22.81 -24.07 16.44
CA LEU A 142 -22.57 -25.34 17.12
C LEU A 142 -22.27 -25.09 18.61
N PRO A 143 -22.60 -26.03 19.50
CA PRO A 143 -22.19 -25.96 20.90
C PRO A 143 -20.68 -26.18 21.01
N GLY A 144 -19.97 -25.30 21.73
CA GLY A 144 -18.53 -25.40 21.96
C GLY A 144 -17.86 -24.03 22.15
N PRO A 145 -16.55 -24.01 22.45
CA PRO A 145 -15.77 -22.77 22.48
C PRO A 145 -15.73 -22.13 21.09
N ARG A 146 -15.78 -20.80 21.01
CA ARG A 146 -15.73 -20.07 19.74
C ARG A 146 -14.28 -19.71 19.41
N SER A 147 -13.91 -19.76 18.14
CA SER A 147 -12.58 -19.31 17.68
C SER A 147 -12.31 -17.83 17.95
N ASP A 148 -13.36 -17.00 17.99
CA ASP A 148 -13.29 -15.58 18.36
C ASP A 148 -12.83 -15.35 19.81
N ASP A 149 -12.96 -16.36 20.69
CA ASP A 149 -12.58 -16.27 22.10
C ASP A 149 -11.08 -16.58 22.34
N VAL A 150 -10.35 -17.02 21.31
CA VAL A 150 -8.98 -17.53 21.44
C VAL A 150 -7.95 -16.43 21.12
N ILE A 151 -7.99 -15.88 19.91
CA ILE A 151 -7.04 -14.88 19.39
C ILE A 151 -7.79 -13.91 18.46
N PRO A 152 -7.65 -12.58 18.61
CA PRO A 152 -8.15 -11.61 17.62
C PRO A 152 -7.49 -11.87 16.27
N LEU A 153 -8.27 -12.05 15.20
CA LEU A 153 -7.71 -12.34 13.85
C LEU A 153 -6.94 -11.14 13.29
N HIS A 154 -7.50 -9.96 13.47
CA HIS A 154 -7.04 -8.72 12.88
C HIS A 154 -7.69 -7.54 13.62
N HIS A 155 -7.02 -6.39 13.51
CA HIS A 155 -7.60 -5.09 13.78
C HIS A 155 -6.91 -4.11 12.82
N CYS A 156 -7.57 -3.06 12.34
CA CYS A 156 -6.98 -2.09 11.43
C CYS A 156 -7.51 -0.71 11.83
N SER A 157 -6.72 0.34 11.61
CA SER A 157 -7.19 1.72 11.76
C SER A 157 -6.94 2.45 10.45
N ALA A 158 -7.97 3.11 9.92
CA ALA A 158 -7.89 3.85 8.68
C ALA A 158 -8.69 5.15 8.72
N PHE A 159 -8.33 6.09 7.87
CA PHE A 159 -9.09 7.32 7.66
C PHE A 159 -8.96 7.82 6.23
N VAL A 160 -9.92 8.64 5.82
CA VAL A 160 -9.84 9.46 4.63
C VAL A 160 -10.44 10.84 4.87
N ALA A 161 -9.69 11.89 4.54
CA ALA A 161 -10.08 13.28 4.66
C ALA A 161 -10.04 13.96 3.29
N THR A 162 -10.89 14.94 3.02
CA THR A 162 -10.93 15.68 1.75
C THR A 162 -11.53 17.08 1.91
N GLY A 163 -11.35 17.95 0.92
CA GLY A 163 -11.93 19.29 0.90
C GLY A 163 -11.42 20.16 2.05
N SER A 164 -12.33 20.81 2.79
CA SER A 164 -11.97 21.72 3.89
C SER A 164 -11.28 21.02 5.07
N ALA A 165 -11.26 19.69 5.11
CA ALA A 165 -10.54 18.95 6.14
C ALA A 165 -9.03 18.93 5.92
N THR A 166 -8.55 19.06 4.69
CA THR A 166 -7.13 18.90 4.33
C THR A 166 -6.46 20.24 4.03
N GLU A 167 -5.13 20.27 4.11
CA GLU A 167 -4.33 21.49 3.95
C GLU A 167 -4.43 22.10 2.54
N ASP A 168 -4.47 21.27 1.50
CA ASP A 168 -4.49 21.69 0.09
C ASP A 168 -5.85 21.47 -0.61
N GLY A 169 -6.85 20.96 0.13
CA GLY A 169 -8.17 20.60 -0.38
C GLY A 169 -8.23 19.26 -1.10
N GLY A 170 -7.09 18.63 -1.43
CA GLY A 170 -7.01 17.28 -1.99
C GLY A 170 -7.17 16.23 -0.89
N PHE A 171 -7.66 15.04 -1.23
CA PHE A 171 -7.82 14.00 -0.21
C PHE A 171 -6.47 13.57 0.39
N VAL A 172 -6.53 13.12 1.64
CA VAL A 172 -5.46 12.40 2.34
C VAL A 172 -6.08 11.15 2.95
N MET A 173 -5.49 9.99 2.68
CA MET A 173 -5.96 8.69 3.15
C MET A 173 -4.81 7.95 3.83
N GLY A 174 -5.10 7.22 4.91
CA GLY A 174 -4.10 6.38 5.55
C GLY A 174 -4.73 5.16 6.22
N GLN A 175 -3.94 4.09 6.34
CA GLN A 175 -4.32 2.84 7.00
C GLN A 175 -3.10 2.20 7.67
N ASN A 176 -3.31 1.56 8.81
CA ASN A 176 -2.36 0.61 9.38
C ASN A 176 -3.00 -0.77 9.50
N LEU A 177 -2.25 -1.80 9.11
CA LEU A 177 -2.63 -3.19 9.27
C LEU A 177 -2.26 -3.67 10.68
N TRP A 178 -3.16 -4.39 11.37
CA TRP A 178 -2.78 -5.18 12.54
C TRP A 178 -3.08 -6.65 12.33
N MET A 179 -2.06 -7.46 12.59
CA MET A 179 -2.11 -8.91 12.55
C MET A 179 -1.13 -9.46 13.61
N PRO A 180 -1.11 -10.79 13.84
CA PRO A 180 -0.01 -11.43 14.58
C PRO A 180 1.37 -11.18 13.96
N TYR A 181 2.36 -10.85 14.78
CA TYR A 181 3.68 -10.37 14.33
C TYR A 181 4.51 -11.39 13.55
N PHE A 182 4.21 -12.69 13.65
CA PHE A 182 4.89 -13.71 12.83
C PHE A 182 4.50 -13.64 11.34
N LEU A 183 3.40 -12.95 11.00
CA LEU A 183 2.95 -12.78 9.62
C LEU A 183 3.64 -11.63 8.88
N ILE A 184 4.21 -10.64 9.59
CA ILE A 184 4.75 -9.42 8.98
C ILE A 184 5.65 -9.65 7.75
N PRO A 185 6.56 -10.66 7.71
CA PRO A 185 7.51 -10.75 6.60
C PRO A 185 6.84 -11.11 5.29
N ALA A 186 5.75 -11.89 5.35
CA ALA A 186 5.00 -12.25 4.15
C ALA A 186 4.18 -11.06 3.61
N HIS A 187 3.81 -10.10 4.46
CA HIS A 187 3.02 -8.92 4.11
C HIS A 187 3.84 -7.75 3.52
N ALA A 188 5.17 -7.81 3.63
CA ALA A 188 6.04 -6.69 3.29
C ALA A 188 6.45 -6.69 1.80
N VAL A 189 5.47 -6.71 0.89
CA VAL A 189 5.71 -6.63 -0.55
C VAL A 189 4.82 -5.56 -1.17
N PHE A 190 5.40 -4.59 -1.89
CA PHE A 190 4.69 -3.73 -2.82
C PHE A 190 4.84 -4.26 -4.23
N ILE A 191 3.72 -4.59 -4.87
CA ILE A 191 3.71 -5.06 -6.26
C ILE A 191 2.98 -4.09 -7.18
N ASP A 192 3.65 -3.78 -8.29
CA ASP A 192 3.15 -3.01 -9.42
C ASP A 192 2.84 -3.98 -10.56
N ILE A 193 1.56 -4.26 -10.74
CA ILE A 193 1.06 -5.23 -11.71
C ILE A 193 0.46 -4.49 -12.90
N THR A 194 0.93 -4.83 -14.11
CA THR A 194 0.25 -4.47 -15.35
C THR A 194 -0.48 -5.70 -15.90
N PRO A 195 -1.78 -5.89 -15.57
CA PRO A 195 -2.53 -7.04 -16.05
C PRO A 195 -2.84 -6.89 -17.56
N PRO A 196 -3.11 -8.01 -18.28
CA PRO A 196 -3.54 -7.96 -19.68
C PRO A 196 -4.85 -7.20 -19.92
N LYS A 197 -5.70 -7.10 -18.89
CA LYS A 197 -7.04 -6.51 -18.93
C LYS A 197 -7.31 -5.72 -17.65
N GLY A 198 -8.07 -4.65 -17.79
CA GLY A 198 -8.35 -3.73 -16.67
C GLY A 198 -7.20 -2.75 -16.46
N HIS A 199 -7.18 -2.19 -15.26
CA HIS A 199 -6.27 -1.15 -14.78
C HIS A 199 -4.99 -1.76 -14.21
N ARG A 200 -3.89 -1.03 -14.35
CA ARG A 200 -2.66 -1.30 -13.61
C ARG A 200 -2.91 -1.12 -12.12
N ILE A 201 -2.29 -1.94 -11.28
CA ILE A 201 -2.48 -1.93 -9.82
C ILE A 201 -1.12 -1.82 -9.14
N LEU A 202 -0.96 -0.84 -8.26
CA LEU A 202 0.05 -0.85 -7.20
C LEU A 202 -0.65 -1.31 -5.92
N MET A 203 -0.13 -2.34 -5.25
CA MET A 203 -0.70 -2.80 -3.99
C MET A 203 0.38 -3.29 -3.04
N GLU A 204 0.15 -3.11 -1.75
CA GLU A 204 0.81 -3.96 -0.75
C GLU A 204 0.19 -5.35 -0.84
N VAL A 205 0.99 -6.41 -0.77
CA VAL A 205 0.52 -7.78 -0.98
C VAL A 205 1.21 -8.75 -0.03
N THR A 206 0.43 -9.69 0.49
CA THR A 206 0.97 -10.92 1.05
C THR A 206 1.58 -11.77 -0.08
N ALA A 207 2.89 -12.01 -0.03
CA ALA A 207 3.58 -12.88 -0.98
C ALA A 207 2.82 -14.20 -1.17
N GLY A 208 2.41 -14.51 -2.40
CA GLY A 208 1.58 -15.69 -2.73
C GLY A 208 0.09 -15.41 -2.92
N MET A 209 -0.35 -14.17 -2.73
CA MET A 209 -1.72 -13.76 -2.99
C MET A 209 -1.84 -12.94 -4.29
N ILE A 210 -2.93 -13.16 -5.04
CA ILE A 210 -3.27 -12.39 -6.25
C ILE A 210 -3.99 -11.07 -5.91
N TRP A 211 -4.26 -10.86 -4.64
CA TRP A 211 -4.90 -9.70 -4.03
C TRP A 211 -4.07 -9.32 -2.80
N SER A 212 -4.36 -8.19 -2.17
CA SER A 212 -3.49 -7.66 -1.12
C SER A 212 -3.39 -8.56 0.10
N GLY A 213 -4.51 -9.09 0.61
CA GLY A 213 -4.56 -9.82 1.89
C GLY A 213 -4.30 -8.96 3.15
N THR A 214 -3.89 -7.69 2.98
CA THR A 214 -3.70 -6.63 4.00
C THR A 214 -4.48 -5.33 3.70
N GLU A 215 -4.89 -5.23 2.43
CA GLU A 215 -5.74 -4.26 1.75
C GLU A 215 -5.22 -2.83 1.71
N TRP A 216 -4.26 -2.62 0.81
CA TRP A 216 -3.89 -1.32 0.28
C TRP A 216 -3.67 -1.37 -1.23
N TYR A 217 -4.46 -0.62 -1.99
CA TYR A 217 -4.45 -0.62 -3.46
C TYR A 217 -4.48 0.80 -4.02
N ILE A 218 -3.80 0.99 -5.15
CA ILE A 218 -3.93 2.16 -6.02
C ILE A 218 -3.99 1.66 -7.45
N ASN A 219 -4.98 2.08 -8.23
CA ASN A 219 -5.05 1.76 -9.65
C ASN A 219 -4.79 2.97 -10.56
N ASP A 220 -4.44 2.73 -11.83
CA ASP A 220 -4.14 3.82 -12.79
C ASP A 220 -5.38 4.64 -13.21
N ALA A 221 -6.59 4.19 -12.87
CA ALA A 221 -7.80 4.99 -12.98
C ALA A 221 -7.93 6.05 -11.86
N GLY A 222 -7.02 6.03 -10.88
CA GLY A 222 -6.93 7.00 -9.79
C GLY A 222 -7.70 6.62 -8.53
N LEU A 223 -8.13 5.36 -8.38
CA LEU A 223 -8.75 4.87 -7.15
C LEU A 223 -7.69 4.42 -6.16
N VAL A 224 -7.84 4.86 -4.91
CA VAL A 224 -7.14 4.31 -3.74
C VAL A 224 -8.16 3.52 -2.92
N VAL A 225 -7.80 2.31 -2.49
CA VAL A 225 -8.66 1.46 -1.67
C VAL A 225 -7.88 0.91 -0.48
N ALA A 226 -8.49 0.97 0.70
CA ALA A 226 -8.06 0.24 1.88
C ALA A 226 -9.26 -0.35 2.61
N GLU A 227 -9.02 -1.17 3.62
CA GLU A 227 -10.10 -1.69 4.47
C GLU A 227 -9.78 -1.64 5.96
N THR A 228 -10.84 -1.78 6.75
CA THR A 228 -10.75 -2.31 8.11
C THR A 228 -11.82 -3.36 8.32
N THR A 229 -11.41 -4.57 8.70
CA THR A 229 -12.31 -5.73 8.76
C THR A 229 -13.35 -5.62 9.89
N LEU A 230 -14.54 -6.16 9.68
CA LEU A 230 -15.64 -6.22 10.64
C LEU A 230 -15.86 -7.67 11.13
N GLY A 231 -16.90 -7.86 11.94
CA GLY A 231 -17.25 -9.17 12.48
C GLY A 231 -17.75 -10.18 11.44
N VAL A 232 -17.85 -11.44 11.86
CA VAL A 232 -18.39 -12.53 11.04
C VAL A 232 -19.92 -12.53 11.05
N GLY A 233 -20.51 -12.20 9.90
CA GLY A 233 -21.96 -12.29 9.64
C GLY A 233 -22.38 -13.58 8.94
N PRO A 234 -23.58 -13.61 8.34
CA PRO A 234 -24.05 -14.73 7.53
C PRO A 234 -23.12 -15.15 6.38
N TYR A 235 -23.08 -16.45 6.06
CA TYR A 235 -22.24 -16.97 4.98
C TYR A 235 -23.10 -17.60 3.88
N GLN A 236 -22.89 -17.19 2.63
CA GLN A 236 -23.57 -17.70 1.44
C GLN A 236 -22.66 -18.64 0.64
N TRP A 237 -22.93 -19.94 0.67
CA TRP A 237 -22.11 -20.98 0.03
C TRP A 237 -21.97 -20.86 -1.49
N GLY A 238 -22.94 -20.22 -2.14
CA GLY A 238 -22.98 -19.99 -3.60
C GLY A 238 -22.42 -18.64 -4.04
N GLY A 239 -21.98 -17.81 -3.10
CA GLY A 239 -21.48 -16.47 -3.40
C GLY A 239 -20.02 -16.48 -3.88
N THR A 240 -19.65 -15.41 -4.55
CA THR A 240 -18.28 -15.10 -4.99
C THR A 240 -17.42 -14.76 -3.77
N PRO A 241 -16.24 -15.39 -3.61
CA PRO A 241 -15.36 -15.15 -2.48
C PRO A 241 -14.77 -13.74 -2.45
N SER A 242 -14.45 -13.25 -1.26
CA SER A 242 -14.01 -11.87 -1.05
C SER A 242 -12.74 -11.56 -1.84
N PHE A 243 -11.76 -12.48 -1.89
CA PHE A 243 -10.51 -12.25 -2.61
C PHE A 243 -10.70 -12.04 -4.12
N ILE A 244 -11.70 -12.70 -4.72
CA ILE A 244 -12.05 -12.49 -6.12
C ILE A 244 -12.79 -11.18 -6.31
N ARG A 245 -13.73 -10.85 -5.41
CA ARG A 245 -14.50 -9.59 -5.48
C ARG A 245 -13.56 -8.38 -5.40
N ILE A 246 -12.66 -8.34 -4.41
CA ILE A 246 -11.75 -7.21 -4.24
C ILE A 246 -10.73 -7.12 -5.36
N ARG A 247 -10.12 -8.24 -5.80
CA ARG A 247 -9.19 -8.25 -6.95
C ARG A 247 -9.88 -7.72 -8.20
N LYS A 248 -11.10 -8.18 -8.50
CA LYS A 248 -11.87 -7.71 -9.64
C LYS A 248 -12.24 -6.22 -9.50
N ALA A 249 -12.64 -5.78 -8.31
CA ALA A 249 -13.02 -4.39 -8.08
C ALA A 249 -11.84 -3.44 -8.30
N VAL A 250 -10.66 -3.72 -7.74
CA VAL A 250 -9.47 -2.85 -7.91
C VAL A 250 -8.92 -2.90 -9.32
N GLN A 251 -9.03 -4.05 -10.02
CA GLN A 251 -8.56 -4.22 -11.39
C GLN A 251 -9.49 -3.57 -12.41
N TYR A 252 -10.81 -3.57 -12.22
CA TYR A 252 -11.74 -3.15 -13.26
C TYR A 252 -12.48 -1.83 -12.97
N ALA A 253 -12.59 -1.40 -11.72
CA ALA A 253 -13.31 -0.17 -11.39
C ALA A 253 -12.52 1.09 -11.78
N SER A 254 -13.20 2.03 -12.41
CA SER A 254 -12.74 3.38 -12.69
C SER A 254 -13.40 4.45 -11.82
N SER A 255 -14.35 4.09 -10.94
CA SER A 255 -15.01 5.04 -10.04
C SER A 255 -15.44 4.35 -8.74
N ILE A 256 -15.78 5.15 -7.72
CA ILE A 256 -16.37 4.65 -6.46
C ILE A 256 -17.63 3.82 -6.75
N ASP A 257 -18.51 4.27 -7.65
CA ASP A 257 -19.75 3.55 -7.95
C ASP A 257 -19.50 2.20 -8.64
N GLU A 258 -18.54 2.11 -9.56
CA GLU A 258 -18.14 0.84 -10.18
C GLU A 258 -17.50 -0.10 -9.16
N PHE A 259 -16.64 0.41 -8.27
CA PHE A 259 -16.05 -0.38 -7.20
C PHE A 259 -17.13 -0.98 -6.30
N VAL A 260 -18.07 -0.14 -5.83
CA VAL A 260 -19.21 -0.58 -5.00
C VAL A 260 -20.05 -1.60 -5.75
N SER A 261 -20.37 -1.37 -7.03
CA SER A 261 -21.15 -2.30 -7.83
C SER A 261 -20.50 -3.68 -7.95
N ILE A 262 -19.19 -3.75 -8.15
CA ILE A 262 -18.46 -5.03 -8.24
C ILE A 262 -18.41 -5.71 -6.87
N MET A 263 -18.15 -4.96 -5.79
CA MET A 263 -18.06 -5.52 -4.44
C MET A 263 -19.39 -6.09 -3.94
N LEU A 264 -20.53 -5.51 -4.36
CA LEU A 264 -21.86 -5.99 -4.02
C LEU A 264 -22.36 -7.15 -4.90
N GLU A 265 -21.65 -7.47 -5.98
CA GLU A 265 -22.06 -8.52 -6.91
C GLU A 265 -21.87 -9.91 -6.28
N ASN A 266 -22.99 -10.61 -6.03
CA ASN A 266 -23.05 -12.02 -5.60
C ASN A 266 -22.11 -12.34 -4.42
N THR A 267 -22.09 -11.52 -3.36
CA THR A 267 -21.19 -11.75 -2.21
C THR A 267 -21.45 -13.08 -1.51
N ASN A 268 -20.39 -13.79 -1.09
CA ASN A 268 -20.52 -14.92 -0.15
C ASN A 268 -20.66 -14.49 1.32
N GLY A 269 -20.61 -13.19 1.59
CA GLY A 269 -20.66 -12.59 2.91
C GLY A 269 -19.41 -12.79 3.76
N ALA A 270 -18.33 -13.33 3.18
CA ALA A 270 -17.04 -13.40 3.82
C ALA A 270 -16.32 -12.06 3.80
N TYR A 271 -15.44 -11.87 4.78
CA TYR A 271 -14.58 -10.70 4.90
C TYR A 271 -15.40 -9.41 4.85
N SER A 272 -16.39 -9.35 5.74
CA SER A 272 -17.18 -8.14 5.98
C SER A 272 -16.23 -7.05 6.47
N SER A 273 -16.29 -5.86 5.88
CA SER A 273 -15.30 -4.80 6.11
C SER A 273 -15.90 -3.42 5.83
N ASP A 274 -15.30 -2.40 6.43
CA ASP A 274 -15.35 -1.04 5.91
C ASP A 274 -14.30 -0.91 4.80
N TYR A 275 -14.73 -0.72 3.55
CA TYR A 275 -13.84 -0.41 2.41
C TYR A 275 -13.77 1.10 2.20
N LEU A 276 -12.63 1.70 2.53
CA LEU A 276 -12.34 3.10 2.30
C LEU A 276 -11.89 3.28 0.86
N ILE A 277 -12.47 4.25 0.15
CA ILE A 277 -12.22 4.48 -1.27
C ILE A 277 -12.00 5.97 -1.49
N ALA A 278 -10.96 6.35 -2.23
CA ALA A 278 -10.73 7.73 -2.66
C ALA A 278 -10.53 7.79 -4.18
N ASP A 279 -11.14 8.76 -4.85
CA ASP A 279 -11.02 8.97 -6.30
C ASP A 279 -10.21 10.24 -6.59
N ALA A 280 -9.02 10.08 -7.17
CA ALA A 280 -8.13 11.19 -7.51
C ALA A 280 -8.67 12.12 -8.61
N LYS A 281 -9.60 11.66 -9.44
CA LYS A 281 -10.19 12.48 -10.50
C LYS A 281 -11.22 13.44 -9.94
N THR A 282 -12.09 12.95 -9.07
CA THR A 282 -13.23 13.72 -8.52
C THR A 282 -12.94 14.37 -7.18
N ASN A 283 -11.90 13.91 -6.46
CA ASN A 283 -11.62 14.24 -5.06
C ASN A 283 -12.71 13.78 -4.08
N GLU A 284 -13.61 12.90 -4.53
CA GLU A 284 -14.62 12.24 -3.70
C GLU A 284 -13.99 11.10 -2.91
N VAL A 285 -14.46 10.90 -1.69
CA VAL A 285 -14.03 9.84 -0.79
C VAL A 285 -15.25 9.13 -0.22
N ALA A 286 -15.14 7.84 0.07
CA ALA A 286 -16.22 7.02 0.57
C ALA A 286 -15.75 5.93 1.55
N ILE A 287 -16.69 5.44 2.36
CA ILE A 287 -16.57 4.18 3.11
C ILE A 287 -17.80 3.34 2.76
N LEU A 288 -17.58 2.22 2.08
CA LEU A 288 -18.56 1.16 1.91
C LEU A 288 -18.45 0.23 3.12
N GLU A 289 -19.40 0.32 4.04
CA GLU A 289 -19.54 -0.67 5.09
C GLU A 289 -20.29 -1.88 4.53
N LEU A 290 -19.58 -2.99 4.36
CA LEU A 290 -20.10 -4.19 3.72
C LEU A 290 -20.18 -5.33 4.73
N GLY A 291 -21.40 -5.65 5.16
CA GLY A 291 -21.74 -6.88 5.87
C GLY A 291 -21.85 -8.07 4.91
N SER A 292 -22.65 -9.05 5.30
CA SER A 292 -22.88 -10.26 4.51
C SER A 292 -24.01 -10.08 3.50
N GLU A 293 -25.11 -9.48 3.93
CA GLU A 293 -26.26 -9.09 3.11
C GLU A 293 -26.56 -7.60 3.26
N LYS A 294 -26.25 -7.01 4.42
CA LYS A 294 -26.42 -5.59 4.72
C LYS A 294 -25.20 -4.80 4.29
N TRP A 295 -25.43 -3.56 3.87
CA TRP A 295 -24.37 -2.64 3.54
C TRP A 295 -24.87 -1.21 3.65
N ALA A 296 -23.93 -0.28 3.88
CA ALA A 296 -24.17 1.14 3.89
C ALA A 296 -23.00 1.86 3.22
N LEU A 297 -23.26 3.07 2.72
CA LEU A 297 -22.24 3.87 2.03
C LEU A 297 -22.25 5.31 2.52
N LYS A 298 -21.15 5.71 3.14
CA LYS A 298 -20.85 7.13 3.42
C LYS A 298 -19.96 7.64 2.30
N ARG A 299 -20.28 8.81 1.74
CA ARG A 299 -19.46 9.47 0.71
C ARG A 299 -19.48 10.99 0.91
N THR A 300 -18.37 11.65 0.61
CA THR A 300 -18.25 13.11 0.70
C THR A 300 -17.13 13.63 -0.21
N SER A 301 -17.23 14.89 -0.62
CA SER A 301 -16.12 15.66 -1.22
C SER A 301 -15.58 16.74 -0.28
N ASP A 302 -16.09 16.80 0.96
CA ASP A 302 -15.68 17.75 1.98
C ASP A 302 -15.89 17.16 3.39
N GLY A 303 -14.81 16.88 4.10
CA GLY A 303 -14.87 16.35 5.46
C GLY A 303 -13.91 15.19 5.72
N PHE A 304 -14.28 14.35 6.70
CA PHE A 304 -13.44 13.28 7.23
C PHE A 304 -14.28 12.03 7.50
N LEU A 305 -13.78 10.87 7.10
CA LEU A 305 -14.35 9.56 7.39
C LEU A 305 -13.26 8.71 8.07
N GLY A 306 -13.55 8.17 9.26
CA GLY A 306 -12.65 7.30 10.02
C GLY A 306 -13.21 5.89 10.14
N SER A 307 -12.31 4.90 10.19
CA SER A 307 -12.62 3.48 10.26
C SER A 307 -11.69 2.74 11.21
N CYS A 308 -12.22 1.76 11.94
CA CYS A 308 -11.47 1.06 12.97
C CYS A 308 -12.12 -0.26 13.40
N ASN A 309 -12.57 -1.11 12.48
CA ASN A 309 -13.27 -2.38 12.78
C ASN A 309 -14.56 -2.20 13.63
N TYR A 310 -15.14 -1.00 13.67
CA TYR A 310 -16.37 -0.72 14.39
C TYR A 310 -17.50 -0.57 13.36
N PRO A 311 -18.51 -1.46 13.34
CA PRO A 311 -19.62 -1.33 12.42
C PRO A 311 -20.45 -0.12 12.81
N TRP A 312 -20.48 0.92 11.98
CA TRP A 312 -21.14 2.19 12.28
C TRP A 312 -22.58 2.26 11.79
N ASP A 313 -23.00 1.43 10.84
CA ASP A 313 -24.39 1.29 10.42
C ASP A 313 -25.13 0.30 11.33
N GLU A 314 -26.30 0.71 11.80
CA GLU A 314 -27.10 -0.10 12.73
C GLU A 314 -27.52 -1.45 12.11
N SER A 315 -27.81 -1.48 10.81
CA SER A 315 -28.28 -2.71 10.14
C SER A 315 -27.15 -3.70 9.89
N VAL A 316 -25.95 -3.20 9.59
CA VAL A 316 -24.75 -4.04 9.50
C VAL A 316 -24.37 -4.55 10.88
N ALA A 317 -24.34 -3.69 11.90
CA ALA A 317 -24.04 -4.10 13.27
C ALA A 317 -25.00 -5.19 13.78
N GLU A 318 -26.30 -5.06 13.51
CA GLU A 318 -27.32 -6.06 13.84
C GLU A 318 -27.04 -7.39 13.13
N GLU A 319 -26.73 -7.38 11.83
CA GLU A 319 -26.40 -8.57 11.06
C GLU A 319 -25.17 -9.32 11.61
N LEU A 320 -24.15 -8.57 12.03
CA LEU A 320 -22.90 -9.12 12.56
C LEU A 320 -23.03 -9.55 14.04
N GLY A 321 -24.12 -9.17 14.71
CA GLY A 321 -24.31 -9.36 16.15
C GLY A 321 -23.31 -8.54 16.98
N ALA A 322 -22.89 -7.39 16.47
CA ALA A 322 -21.89 -6.52 17.09
C ALA A 322 -22.57 -5.49 18.01
N PRO A 323 -22.08 -5.28 19.24
CA PRO A 323 -22.58 -4.21 20.09
C PRO A 323 -22.27 -2.84 19.48
N GLN A 324 -23.05 -1.83 19.86
CA GLN A 324 -22.85 -0.44 19.45
C GLN A 324 -22.29 0.40 20.60
N GLY A 325 -21.61 1.50 20.26
CA GLY A 325 -21.06 2.43 21.24
C GLY A 325 -20.01 1.80 22.14
N TRP A 326 -19.96 2.27 23.39
CA TRP A 326 -18.94 1.88 24.38
C TRP A 326 -18.91 0.40 24.77
N GLU A 327 -19.93 -0.38 24.41
CA GLU A 327 -19.91 -1.84 24.58
C GLU A 327 -19.04 -2.55 23.53
N HIS A 328 -18.67 -1.87 22.44
CA HIS A 328 -17.78 -2.40 21.42
C HIS A 328 -16.31 -2.01 21.70
N SER A 329 -15.42 -3.00 21.70
CA SER A 329 -13.99 -2.83 22.03
C SER A 329 -13.24 -1.83 21.13
N CYS A 330 -13.71 -1.67 19.90
CA CYS A 330 -13.11 -0.75 18.93
C CYS A 330 -13.73 0.67 18.92
N TYR A 331 -14.83 0.89 19.63
CA TYR A 331 -15.46 2.22 19.70
C TYR A 331 -14.56 3.33 20.26
N PRO A 332 -13.64 3.08 21.21
CA PRO A 332 -12.64 4.07 21.63
C PRO A 332 -11.84 4.66 20.45
N ARG A 333 -11.43 3.83 19.49
CA ARG A 333 -10.72 4.27 18.28
C ARG A 333 -11.61 5.12 17.38
N TYR A 334 -12.90 4.78 17.29
CA TYR A 334 -13.89 5.56 16.54
C TYR A 334 -14.03 6.98 17.12
N VAL A 335 -14.12 7.10 18.45
CA VAL A 335 -14.11 8.39 19.15
C VAL A 335 -12.80 9.14 18.92
N ARG A 336 -11.66 8.44 18.95
CA ARG A 336 -10.35 9.05 18.71
C ARG A 336 -10.24 9.68 17.32
N TRP A 337 -10.78 9.03 16.29
CA TRP A 337 -10.83 9.60 14.95
C TRP A 337 -11.57 10.94 14.91
N GLN A 338 -12.69 11.06 15.61
CA GLN A 338 -13.45 12.31 15.69
C GLN A 338 -12.65 13.42 16.38
N GLN A 339 -11.98 13.12 17.51
CA GLN A 339 -11.13 14.08 18.22
C GLN A 339 -9.99 14.61 17.34
N LEU A 340 -9.34 13.72 16.56
CA LEU A 340 -8.27 14.11 15.64
C LEU A 340 -8.80 15.01 14.53
N TYR A 341 -9.98 14.70 13.96
CA TYR A 341 -10.60 15.58 12.97
C TYR A 341 -10.91 16.96 13.55
N GLU A 342 -11.56 17.03 14.71
CA GLU A 342 -11.89 18.31 15.39
C GLU A 342 -10.63 19.15 15.66
N GLN A 343 -9.53 18.52 16.05
CA GLN A 343 -8.28 19.18 16.36
C GLN A 343 -7.53 19.70 15.12
N TYR A 344 -7.61 18.99 14.00
CA TYR A 344 -6.75 19.21 12.84
C TYR A 344 -7.49 19.57 11.53
N ALA A 345 -8.81 19.78 11.56
CA ALA A 345 -9.58 20.22 10.40
C ALA A 345 -8.92 21.42 9.68
N GLY A 346 -8.80 21.31 8.35
CA GLY A 346 -8.14 22.29 7.47
C GLY A 346 -6.61 22.23 7.47
N LYS A 347 -6.01 21.26 8.17
CA LYS A 347 -4.55 21.09 8.26
C LYS A 347 -4.08 19.69 7.89
N ILE A 348 -5.00 18.73 7.69
CA ILE A 348 -4.65 17.34 7.47
C ILE A 348 -3.85 17.22 6.16
N ASN A 349 -2.62 16.70 6.29
CA ASN A 349 -1.70 16.39 5.21
C ASN A 349 -1.05 15.02 5.48
N CYS A 350 -0.19 14.52 4.60
CA CYS A 350 0.42 13.19 4.78
C CYS A 350 1.20 13.06 6.10
N GLN A 351 1.88 14.12 6.55
CA GLN A 351 2.66 14.07 7.80
C GLN A 351 1.76 13.92 9.03
N LEU A 352 0.63 14.64 9.08
CA LEU A 352 -0.37 14.42 10.12
C LEU A 352 -1.02 13.04 9.99
N GLY A 353 -1.27 12.56 8.77
CA GLY A 353 -1.75 11.19 8.54
C GLY A 353 -0.82 10.13 9.14
N MET A 354 0.50 10.27 8.93
CA MET A 354 1.52 9.40 9.53
C MET A 354 1.47 9.46 11.06
N ALA A 355 1.28 10.66 11.62
CA ALA A 355 1.18 10.85 13.07
C ALA A 355 -0.12 10.24 13.64
N PHE A 356 -1.24 10.34 12.94
CA PHE A 356 -2.52 9.75 13.36
C PHE A 356 -2.46 8.23 13.42
N LEU A 357 -1.83 7.60 12.41
CA LEU A 357 -1.64 6.15 12.42
C LEU A 357 -0.73 5.67 13.56
N GLY A 358 0.15 6.53 14.07
CA GLY A 358 0.99 6.30 15.25
C GLY A 358 0.40 6.73 16.58
N ASP A 359 -0.89 7.13 16.64
CA ASP A 359 -1.50 7.72 17.83
C ASP A 359 -1.78 6.69 18.92
N HIS A 360 -1.43 7.05 20.16
CA HIS A 360 -1.55 6.24 21.36
C HIS A 360 -2.45 6.87 22.43
N TYR A 361 -3.31 7.83 22.08
CA TYR A 361 -4.23 8.38 23.07
C TYR A 361 -5.42 7.43 23.25
N ASP A 362 -5.47 6.80 24.42
CA ASP A 362 -6.54 5.89 24.82
C ASP A 362 -7.71 6.72 25.36
N THR A 363 -8.84 6.70 24.64
CA THR A 363 -10.02 7.50 25.01
C THR A 363 -10.82 6.89 26.17
N VAL A 364 -10.52 5.66 26.59
CA VAL A 364 -11.11 5.05 27.79
C VAL A 364 -10.37 5.54 29.03
N GLU A 365 -9.04 5.52 28.97
CA GLU A 365 -8.16 5.88 30.08
C GLU A 365 -7.80 7.38 30.11
N GLU A 366 -8.17 8.12 29.07
CA GLU A 366 -7.91 9.55 28.86
C GLU A 366 -6.41 9.93 28.96
N ARG A 367 -5.52 9.01 28.57
CA ARG A 367 -4.07 9.18 28.66
C ARG A 367 -3.35 8.50 27.49
N ILE A 368 -2.06 8.83 27.33
CA ILE A 368 -1.20 8.09 26.40
C ILE A 368 -0.96 6.69 26.96
N ASN A 369 -1.40 5.67 26.23
CA ASN A 369 -1.35 4.27 26.62
C ASN A 369 -1.32 3.38 25.37
N PRO A 370 -0.14 2.96 24.86
CA PRO A 370 -0.06 2.08 23.70
C PRO A 370 -0.69 0.72 24.03
N CYS A 371 -1.89 0.44 23.51
CA CYS A 371 -2.67 -0.75 23.86
C CYS A 371 -3.57 -1.18 22.68
N SER A 372 -4.54 -2.07 22.93
CA SER A 372 -5.54 -2.50 21.93
C SER A 372 -6.63 -1.47 21.63
N HIS A 373 -6.77 -0.42 22.45
CA HIS A 373 -7.79 0.64 22.27
C HIS A 373 -7.28 1.85 21.47
N THR A 374 -6.01 1.89 21.08
CA THR A 374 -5.38 3.03 20.39
C THR A 374 -5.28 2.84 18.88
N LEU A 375 -5.13 3.92 18.10
CA LEU A 375 -5.07 3.83 16.63
C LEU A 375 -3.84 3.09 16.12
N CYS A 376 -2.69 3.24 16.78
CA CYS A 376 -1.58 2.30 16.67
C CYS A 376 -1.73 1.23 17.75
N GLY A 377 -2.08 0.02 17.34
CA GLY A 377 -2.38 -1.07 18.26
C GLY A 377 -1.14 -1.76 18.79
N HIS A 378 -1.15 -2.04 20.09
CA HIS A 378 -0.16 -2.83 20.80
C HIS A 378 -0.87 -3.86 21.72
N VAL A 379 -1.33 -4.98 21.14
CA VAL A 379 -2.05 -6.03 21.90
C VAL A 379 -1.11 -6.78 22.84
N GLU A 380 0.18 -6.81 22.52
CA GLU A 380 1.24 -7.39 23.35
C GLU A 380 1.33 -6.69 24.71
N ASN A 381 1.09 -5.37 24.76
CA ASN A 381 1.09 -4.62 26.02
C ASN A 381 -0.14 -4.91 26.89
N ALA A 382 -1.25 -5.36 26.29
CA ALA A 382 -2.51 -5.61 26.99
C ALA A 382 -2.65 -7.06 27.45
N SER A 383 -2.20 -8.02 26.64
CA SER A 383 -2.44 -9.45 26.85
C SER A 383 -1.18 -10.33 26.78
N GLY A 384 -0.04 -9.75 26.41
CA GLY A 384 1.16 -10.50 26.06
C GLY A 384 1.12 -11.10 24.65
N TYR A 385 -0.03 -11.23 23.98
CA TYR A 385 -0.07 -11.84 22.66
C TYR A 385 0.58 -10.92 21.59
N PRO A 386 1.55 -11.40 20.79
CA PRO A 386 2.32 -10.59 19.84
C PRO A 386 1.48 -10.23 18.60
N HIS A 387 0.65 -9.20 18.74
CA HIS A 387 -0.29 -8.72 17.73
C HIS A 387 -0.47 -7.21 17.85
N GLY A 388 -0.66 -6.51 16.73
CA GLY A 388 -0.79 -5.06 16.72
C GLY A 388 -0.39 -4.49 15.37
N SER A 389 -0.21 -3.17 15.29
CA SER A 389 0.16 -2.51 14.03
C SER A 389 1.49 -3.05 13.51
N MET A 390 1.51 -3.51 12.25
CA MET A 390 2.71 -4.08 11.63
C MET A 390 3.26 -3.23 10.48
N ASP A 391 2.46 -2.32 9.96
CA ASP A 391 2.86 -1.35 8.95
C ASP A 391 2.03 -0.07 9.09
N ALA A 392 2.27 0.88 8.18
CA ALA A 392 1.41 2.03 7.96
C ALA A 392 1.55 2.54 6.53
N LYS A 393 0.45 2.99 5.91
CA LYS A 393 0.45 3.61 4.58
C LYS A 393 -0.31 4.93 4.60
N VAL A 394 0.18 5.93 3.86
CA VAL A 394 -0.47 7.25 3.70
C VAL A 394 -0.30 7.76 2.28
N VAL A 395 -1.37 8.29 1.70
CA VAL A 395 -1.38 8.85 0.35
C VAL A 395 -2.21 10.13 0.32
N ASN A 396 -1.79 11.08 -0.52
CA ASN A 396 -2.65 12.22 -0.89
C ASN A 396 -3.06 12.13 -2.36
N ARG A 397 -3.99 13.00 -2.77
CA ARG A 397 -4.51 13.03 -4.14
C ARG A 397 -3.43 13.10 -5.22
N THR A 398 -2.41 13.93 -5.05
CA THR A 398 -1.33 14.11 -6.03
C THR A 398 -0.46 12.87 -6.17
N MET A 399 -0.20 12.17 -5.06
CA MET A 399 0.50 10.89 -5.06
C MET A 399 -0.36 9.79 -5.70
N ALA A 400 -1.64 9.71 -5.36
CA ALA A 400 -2.57 8.73 -5.93
C ALA A 400 -2.68 8.84 -7.45
N ALA A 401 -2.74 10.08 -7.99
CA ALA A 401 -2.75 10.32 -9.43
C ALA A 401 -1.48 9.81 -10.15
N ARG A 402 -0.39 9.59 -9.41
CA ARG A 402 0.88 9.05 -9.91
C ARG A 402 1.09 7.58 -9.50
N MET A 403 0.09 6.97 -8.88
CA MET A 403 0.18 5.64 -8.27
C MET A 403 1.34 5.55 -7.28
N GLU A 404 1.40 6.46 -6.31
CA GLU A 404 2.42 6.49 -5.26
C GLU A 404 1.79 6.48 -3.87
N THR A 405 2.49 5.92 -2.89
CA THR A 405 2.12 5.95 -1.47
C THR A 405 3.34 6.10 -0.59
N TRP A 406 3.17 6.71 0.59
CA TRP A 406 4.10 6.51 1.70
C TRP A 406 3.79 5.19 2.38
N ALA A 407 4.83 4.48 2.82
CA ALA A 407 4.69 3.32 3.68
C ALA A 407 5.79 3.26 4.74
N ARG A 408 5.51 2.51 5.80
CA ARG A 408 6.43 2.22 6.91
C ARG A 408 6.30 0.77 7.31
N TYR A 409 7.44 0.08 7.39
CA TYR A 409 7.53 -1.27 7.95
C TYR A 409 7.60 -1.18 9.48
N GLY A 410 6.90 -2.09 10.17
CA GLY A 410 6.80 -2.16 11.62
C GLY A 410 5.74 -1.20 12.18
N HIS A 411 5.60 -1.19 13.50
CA HIS A 411 4.63 -0.34 14.21
C HIS A 411 4.59 1.09 13.67
N SER A 412 3.38 1.58 13.39
CA SER A 412 3.14 2.94 12.90
C SER A 412 3.83 4.02 13.75
N CYS A 413 3.81 3.84 15.08
CA CYS A 413 4.41 4.74 16.06
C CYS A 413 5.96 4.68 16.08
N GLY A 414 6.55 3.61 15.56
CA GLY A 414 8.00 3.40 15.53
C GLY A 414 8.59 2.65 16.72
N GLN A 415 7.79 2.23 17.69
CA GLN A 415 8.26 1.36 18.77
C GLN A 415 8.67 0.00 18.20
N PRO A 416 9.78 -0.61 18.64
CA PRO A 416 10.16 -1.95 18.21
C PRO A 416 9.44 -3.02 19.05
N PHE A 417 9.19 -4.18 18.43
CA PHE A 417 8.93 -5.43 19.15
C PHE A 417 10.19 -6.31 19.09
N LEU A 418 10.67 -6.76 20.25
CA LEU A 418 11.89 -7.57 20.37
C LEU A 418 11.52 -8.95 20.91
N LYS A 419 11.64 -9.99 20.08
CA LYS A 419 11.13 -11.33 20.40
C LYS A 419 11.79 -11.95 21.62
N GLU A 420 13.08 -11.71 21.82
CA GLU A 420 13.85 -12.27 22.95
C GLU A 420 13.57 -11.56 24.27
N VAL A 421 13.10 -10.30 24.22
CA VAL A 421 12.63 -9.58 25.40
C VAL A 421 11.24 -10.09 25.75
N HIS A 422 10.36 -10.13 24.74
CA HIS A 422 9.00 -10.60 24.86
C HIS A 422 8.92 -12.05 25.36
N ALA A 423 9.68 -12.98 24.80
CA ALA A 423 9.71 -14.39 25.21
C ALA A 423 10.16 -14.62 26.67
N LYS A 424 10.89 -13.68 27.28
CA LYS A 424 11.26 -13.76 28.71
C LYS A 424 10.10 -13.37 29.62
N GLU A 425 9.27 -12.44 29.17
CA GLU A 425 8.10 -11.95 29.91
C GLU A 425 6.87 -12.82 29.66
N HIS A 426 6.75 -13.35 28.43
CA HIS A 426 5.63 -14.14 27.92
C HIS A 426 6.11 -15.43 27.22
N PRO A 427 6.70 -16.39 27.97
CA PRO A 427 7.22 -17.63 27.39
C PRO A 427 6.17 -18.48 26.67
N GLU A 428 4.89 -18.34 27.03
CA GLU A 428 3.75 -18.98 26.36
C GLU A 428 3.54 -18.53 24.91
N TYR A 429 4.06 -17.36 24.55
CA TYR A 429 3.97 -16.77 23.21
C TYR A 429 5.32 -16.71 22.49
N ALA A 430 6.31 -17.49 22.94
CA ALA A 430 7.61 -17.60 22.29
C ALA A 430 7.55 -18.46 21.01
N PHE A 431 6.69 -18.07 20.07
CA PHE A 431 6.51 -18.81 18.82
C PHE A 431 7.79 -18.82 17.98
N PRO A 432 8.15 -19.96 17.36
CA PRO A 432 9.42 -20.12 16.66
C PRO A 432 9.54 -19.25 15.39
N ASP A 433 8.42 -18.86 14.81
CA ASP A 433 8.29 -18.04 13.60
C ASP A 433 8.28 -16.52 13.88
N LEU A 434 8.27 -16.10 15.15
CA LEU A 434 8.39 -14.70 15.53
C LEU A 434 9.76 -14.12 15.16
N ILE A 435 9.73 -12.85 14.77
CA ILE A 435 10.91 -12.04 14.47
C ILE A 435 10.88 -10.75 15.27
N ASP A 436 12.05 -10.11 15.38
CA ASP A 436 12.10 -8.72 15.81
C ASP A 436 11.42 -7.85 14.75
N MET A 437 10.48 -7.01 15.18
CA MET A 437 9.84 -6.02 14.33
C MET A 437 10.44 -4.66 14.65
N ILE A 438 11.42 -4.28 13.83
CA ILE A 438 12.10 -2.98 13.93
C ILE A 438 11.49 -2.03 12.92
N ALA A 439 10.84 -0.98 13.41
CA ALA A 439 10.20 -0.01 12.54
C ALA A 439 11.23 0.74 11.69
N ARG A 440 10.97 0.84 10.39
CA ARG A 440 11.84 1.53 9.44
C ARG A 440 11.41 2.99 9.26
N PRO A 441 12.26 3.87 8.70
CA PRO A 441 11.84 5.18 8.24
C PRO A 441 10.67 5.08 7.24
N TRP A 442 9.84 6.13 7.18
CA TRP A 442 8.86 6.26 6.12
C TRP A 442 9.55 6.40 4.76
N THR A 443 9.09 5.65 3.76
CA THR A 443 9.59 5.72 2.39
C THR A 443 8.43 5.69 1.40
N THR A 444 8.69 6.06 0.14
CA THR A 444 7.68 6.03 -0.91
C THR A 444 7.78 4.75 -1.73
N PHE A 445 6.63 4.20 -2.11
CA PHE A 445 6.49 3.17 -3.14
C PHE A 445 5.61 3.72 -4.25
N GLY A 446 5.87 3.32 -5.49
CA GLY A 446 5.14 3.84 -6.63
C GLY A 446 5.29 2.98 -7.86
N ALA A 447 4.34 3.10 -8.79
CA ALA A 447 4.45 2.47 -10.10
C ALA A 447 5.79 2.81 -10.75
N VAL A 448 6.49 1.82 -11.32
CA VAL A 448 7.80 2.01 -11.97
C VAL A 448 7.71 1.77 -13.47
N ASP A 449 8.43 2.56 -14.25
CA ASP A 449 8.29 2.66 -15.69
C ASP A 449 9.67 2.59 -16.35
N ARG A 450 9.72 2.11 -17.60
CA ARG A 450 11.00 1.96 -18.30
C ARG A 450 11.45 3.32 -18.81
N PHE A 451 12.71 3.65 -18.56
CA PHE A 451 13.30 4.89 -19.03
C PHE A 451 14.51 4.61 -19.90
N SER A 452 14.65 5.33 -21.01
CA SER A 452 15.92 5.40 -21.71
C SER A 452 16.14 6.76 -22.35
N VAL A 453 17.41 7.15 -22.43
CA VAL A 453 17.84 8.36 -23.11
C VAL A 453 18.97 8.04 -24.08
N THR A 454 18.94 8.64 -25.24
CA THR A 454 20.04 8.63 -26.22
C THR A 454 20.69 10.01 -26.22
N ALA A 455 21.94 10.09 -25.80
CA ALA A 455 22.75 11.29 -25.90
C ALA A 455 23.43 11.34 -27.27
N VAL A 456 23.23 12.45 -28.00
CA VAL A 456 23.88 12.71 -29.29
C VAL A 456 24.58 14.05 -29.28
N GLY A 457 25.68 14.18 -30.02
CA GLY A 457 26.38 15.44 -30.19
C GLY A 457 25.74 16.35 -31.24
N SER A 458 26.42 17.44 -31.59
CA SER A 458 25.85 18.48 -32.44
C SER A 458 25.54 18.00 -33.86
N GLU A 459 26.24 16.98 -34.37
CA GLU A 459 26.02 16.37 -35.68
C GLU A 459 25.11 15.12 -35.63
N GLY A 460 24.64 14.75 -34.43
CA GLY A 460 23.78 13.58 -34.22
C GLY A 460 24.56 12.28 -33.98
N GLU A 461 25.87 12.37 -33.82
CA GLU A 461 26.75 11.27 -33.43
C GLU A 461 26.46 10.81 -31.99
N PRO A 462 26.45 9.51 -31.70
CA PRO A 462 26.20 9.01 -30.35
C PRO A 462 27.33 9.40 -29.40
N LEU A 463 26.97 9.84 -28.19
CA LEU A 463 27.93 10.20 -27.14
C LEU A 463 27.99 9.09 -26.09
N GLU A 464 29.10 8.36 -26.04
CA GLU A 464 29.33 7.28 -25.06
C GLU A 464 29.97 7.82 -23.77
N GLY A 465 29.75 7.14 -22.65
CA GLY A 465 30.32 7.52 -21.35
C GLY A 465 29.76 8.79 -20.71
N MET A 466 28.64 9.33 -21.21
CA MET A 466 27.91 10.42 -20.58
C MET A 466 27.22 9.94 -19.30
N GLU A 467 27.38 10.70 -18.22
CA GLU A 467 26.62 10.51 -16.99
C GLU A 467 25.21 11.04 -17.18
N VAL A 468 24.22 10.19 -16.91
CA VAL A 468 22.81 10.52 -16.97
C VAL A 468 22.25 10.42 -15.56
N VAL A 469 21.71 11.52 -15.05
CA VAL A 469 21.11 11.60 -13.72
C VAL A 469 19.66 12.03 -13.83
N LEU A 470 18.75 11.24 -13.26
CA LEU A 470 17.36 11.63 -13.04
C LEU A 470 17.16 11.94 -11.56
N LYS A 471 16.81 13.18 -11.23
CA LYS A 471 16.47 13.60 -9.85
C LYS A 471 14.98 13.84 -9.75
N SER A 472 14.30 13.08 -8.90
CA SER A 472 12.86 13.25 -8.66
C SER A 472 12.57 14.66 -8.12
N LEU A 473 11.49 15.29 -8.59
CA LEU A 473 11.03 16.58 -8.06
C LEU A 473 10.31 16.45 -6.71
N TYR A 474 9.86 15.25 -6.36
CA TYR A 474 8.93 15.03 -5.25
C TYR A 474 9.44 14.07 -4.17
N THR A 475 10.48 13.30 -4.49
CA THR A 475 11.07 12.30 -3.59
C THR A 475 12.58 12.46 -3.57
N ASN A 476 13.26 11.80 -2.64
CA ASN A 476 14.72 11.78 -2.60
C ASN A 476 15.34 10.79 -3.62
N LEU A 477 14.54 10.24 -4.54
CA LEU A 477 15.01 9.27 -5.51
C LEU A 477 15.89 9.94 -6.56
N THR A 478 17.06 9.36 -6.77
CA THR A 478 17.99 9.74 -7.84
C THR A 478 18.44 8.48 -8.57
N TYR A 479 18.33 8.49 -9.89
CA TYR A 479 18.77 7.39 -10.75
C TYR A 479 20.03 7.83 -11.50
N HIS A 480 21.10 7.05 -11.38
CA HIS A 480 22.34 7.25 -12.11
C HIS A 480 22.47 6.19 -13.20
N MET A 481 22.80 6.61 -14.41
CA MET A 481 23.07 5.75 -15.55
C MET A 481 24.28 6.27 -16.32
N LEU A 482 24.86 5.41 -17.15
CA LEU A 482 25.91 5.77 -18.10
C LEU A 482 25.46 5.39 -19.51
N THR A 483 25.71 6.26 -20.48
CA THR A 483 25.46 5.94 -21.89
C THR A 483 26.48 4.90 -22.38
N GLY A 484 25.98 3.76 -22.84
CA GLY A 484 26.78 2.71 -23.46
C GLY A 484 27.01 2.95 -24.95
N SER A 485 27.31 1.87 -25.68
CA SER A 485 27.53 1.94 -27.12
C SER A 485 26.30 2.46 -27.87
N GLY A 486 26.52 3.38 -28.82
CA GLY A 486 25.43 4.09 -29.49
C GLY A 486 24.78 5.20 -28.66
N GLY A 487 25.43 5.64 -27.58
CA GLY A 487 25.05 6.82 -26.80
C GLY A 487 23.80 6.64 -25.95
N ARG A 488 23.35 5.40 -25.75
CA ARG A 488 22.11 5.10 -25.03
C ARG A 488 22.36 4.73 -23.58
N ALA A 489 21.64 5.36 -22.67
CA ALA A 489 21.47 4.95 -21.29
C ALA A 489 20.03 4.43 -21.09
N HIS A 490 19.86 3.45 -20.22
CA HIS A 490 18.57 2.84 -19.93
C HIS A 490 18.48 2.47 -18.45
N HIS A 491 17.31 2.67 -17.86
CA HIS A 491 16.95 2.17 -16.55
C HIS A 491 15.63 1.37 -16.65
N PRO A 492 15.60 0.11 -16.15
CA PRO A 492 14.44 -0.76 -16.32
C PRO A 492 13.22 -0.35 -15.50
N ALA A 493 13.43 0.45 -14.45
CA ALA A 493 12.38 0.82 -13.49
C ALA A 493 12.68 2.17 -12.84
N VAL A 494 12.11 3.23 -13.38
CA VAL A 494 12.11 4.57 -12.81
C VAL A 494 10.71 4.83 -12.28
N GLN A 495 10.57 5.28 -11.04
CA GLN A 495 9.26 5.57 -10.48
C GLN A 495 8.53 6.60 -11.37
N ARG A 496 7.23 6.41 -11.60
CA ARG A 496 6.43 7.34 -12.39
C ARG A 496 6.43 8.70 -11.71
N GLY A 497 6.71 9.76 -12.45
CA GLY A 497 6.78 11.10 -11.87
C GLY A 497 7.49 12.13 -12.73
N GLU A 498 7.78 13.27 -12.12
CA GLU A 498 8.49 14.36 -12.77
C GLU A 498 9.93 14.44 -12.24
N TYR A 499 10.86 14.68 -13.17
CA TYR A 499 12.29 14.59 -12.94
C TYR A 499 13.01 15.78 -13.55
N ILE A 500 14.14 16.14 -12.95
CA ILE A 500 15.21 16.87 -13.63
C ILE A 500 16.12 15.81 -14.24
N LEU A 501 16.20 15.79 -15.57
CA LEU A 501 17.19 15.02 -16.32
C LEU A 501 18.43 15.88 -16.50
N GLU A 502 19.57 15.40 -16.03
CA GLU A 502 20.89 15.96 -16.29
C GLU A 502 21.70 14.95 -17.10
N VAL A 503 22.28 15.38 -18.23
CA VAL A 503 23.24 14.57 -18.98
C VAL A 503 24.55 15.33 -19.10
N GLU A 504 25.60 14.80 -18.50
CA GLU A 504 26.89 15.47 -18.34
C GLU A 504 28.04 14.60 -18.86
N GLY A 505 29.01 15.24 -19.49
CA GLY A 505 30.24 14.60 -19.92
C GLY A 505 31.23 15.60 -20.53
N PRO A 506 32.36 15.14 -21.09
CA PRO A 506 33.42 16.01 -21.58
C PRO A 506 32.98 17.03 -22.64
N CYS A 507 31.92 16.72 -23.38
CA CYS A 507 31.39 17.55 -24.47
C CYS A 507 30.32 18.55 -24.03
N GLY A 508 29.85 18.55 -22.78
CA GLY A 508 28.88 19.52 -22.28
C GLY A 508 27.92 18.97 -21.23
N VAL A 509 26.97 19.82 -20.83
CA VAL A 509 25.90 19.50 -19.88
C VAL A 509 24.56 19.84 -20.51
N HIS A 510 23.62 18.91 -20.50
CA HIS A 510 22.20 19.12 -20.83
C HIS A 510 21.36 19.01 -19.56
N ARG A 511 20.36 19.88 -19.41
CA ARG A 511 19.39 19.80 -18.30
C ARG A 511 17.99 20.11 -18.80
N GLU A 512 17.04 19.24 -18.51
CA GLU A 512 15.63 19.43 -18.85
C GLU A 512 14.69 18.85 -17.80
N PHE A 513 13.48 19.41 -17.72
CA PHE A 513 12.40 18.82 -16.93
C PHE A 513 11.66 17.79 -17.80
N ILE A 514 11.45 16.60 -17.25
CA ILE A 514 10.78 15.50 -17.95
C ILE A 514 9.72 14.87 -17.06
N THR A 515 8.76 14.21 -17.70
CA THR A 515 7.82 13.30 -17.05
C THR A 515 8.15 11.88 -17.49
N VAL A 516 8.28 10.98 -16.53
CA VAL A 516 8.43 9.53 -16.78
C VAL A 516 7.07 8.89 -16.55
N GLU A 517 6.48 8.38 -17.62
CA GLU A 517 5.22 7.66 -17.63
C GLU A 517 5.24 6.61 -18.75
N GLY A 518 4.92 5.36 -18.43
CA GLY A 518 4.92 4.25 -19.38
C GLY A 518 6.33 3.89 -19.89
N GLU A 519 6.49 3.65 -21.19
CA GLU A 519 7.82 3.51 -21.80
C GLU A 519 8.31 4.87 -22.30
N THR A 520 9.20 5.50 -21.55
CA THR A 520 9.76 6.82 -21.88
C THR A 520 11.10 6.68 -22.60
N HIS A 521 11.18 7.17 -23.83
CA HIS A 521 12.43 7.27 -24.60
C HIS A 521 12.70 8.70 -25.05
N LEU A 522 13.86 9.23 -24.69
CA LEU A 522 14.28 10.59 -25.03
C LEU A 522 15.54 10.58 -25.89
N THR A 523 15.69 11.57 -26.76
CA THR A 523 16.94 11.87 -27.45
C THR A 523 17.36 13.28 -27.08
N VAL A 524 18.50 13.41 -26.40
CA VAL A 524 19.03 14.69 -25.95
C VAL A 524 20.25 15.06 -26.79
N ARG A 525 20.27 16.28 -27.31
CA ARG A 525 21.39 16.80 -28.10
C ARG A 525 22.29 17.65 -27.21
N ILE A 526 23.55 17.26 -27.08
CA ILE A 526 24.54 17.93 -26.26
C ILE A 526 25.42 18.75 -27.19
N SER A 527 25.36 20.07 -27.04
CA SER A 527 26.21 21.00 -27.78
C SER A 527 27.38 21.43 -26.90
N SER A 528 28.56 21.52 -27.49
CA SER A 528 29.72 22.03 -26.76
C SER A 528 29.48 23.49 -26.35
N PRO A 529 30.06 23.96 -25.22
CA PRO A 529 29.97 25.36 -24.84
C PRO A 529 30.55 26.35 -25.87
N GLU A 530 31.23 25.89 -26.94
CA GLU A 530 31.92 26.75 -27.91
C GLU A 530 31.10 27.12 -29.16
N GLU A 531 29.96 26.48 -29.44
CA GLU A 531 29.13 26.83 -30.61
C GLU A 531 28.07 27.92 -30.32
N GLY A 532 28.02 28.40 -29.08
CA GLY A 532 27.10 29.44 -28.60
C GLY A 532 27.69 30.85 -28.49
N ARG A 533 28.53 31.32 -29.43
CA ARG A 533 28.78 32.77 -29.55
C ARG A 533 27.57 33.46 -30.18
N LEU A 534 26.55 33.74 -29.36
CA LEU A 534 25.65 34.86 -29.65
C LEU A 534 26.47 36.17 -29.59
N PRO A 535 26.30 37.08 -30.57
CA PRO A 535 26.98 38.36 -30.55
C PRO A 535 26.36 39.23 -29.44
N GLY A 536 27.18 39.56 -28.43
CA GLY A 536 26.87 40.62 -27.47
C GLY A 536 26.19 40.14 -26.19
N ARG A 537 26.98 40.13 -25.11
CA ARG A 537 26.52 40.16 -23.73
C ARG A 537 25.38 41.19 -23.57
N ILE A 538 24.16 40.71 -23.31
CA ILE A 538 23.19 41.49 -22.57
C ILE A 538 23.26 40.99 -21.12
N LEU A 539 23.85 41.86 -20.29
CA LEU A 539 24.21 41.62 -18.90
C LEU A 539 23.02 41.10 -18.04
N PRO A 540 23.29 40.30 -16.98
CA PRO A 540 22.31 39.80 -16.00
C PRO A 540 21.51 40.88 -15.25
N TRP A 541 21.83 42.16 -15.46
CA TRP A 541 21.08 43.28 -14.92
C TRP A 541 19.70 43.47 -15.58
N ILE A 542 19.47 43.02 -16.82
CA ILE A 542 18.16 43.18 -17.48
C ILE A 542 17.12 42.19 -16.94
N ALA A 543 17.52 40.96 -16.62
CA ALA A 543 16.65 39.98 -15.97
C ALA A 543 16.30 40.41 -14.53
N ALA A 544 17.27 40.97 -13.80
CA ALA A 544 17.02 41.58 -12.50
C ALA A 544 16.09 42.81 -12.59
N LEU A 545 16.23 43.64 -13.63
CA LEU A 545 15.34 44.78 -13.86
C LEU A 545 13.91 44.34 -14.18
N LEU A 546 13.73 43.28 -14.96
CA LEU A 546 12.42 42.71 -15.29
C LEU A 546 11.73 42.08 -14.07
N LEU A 547 12.48 41.38 -13.21
CA LEU A 547 11.94 40.85 -11.94
C LEU A 547 11.54 41.97 -10.97
N VAL A 548 12.29 43.07 -10.92
CA VAL A 548 11.93 44.25 -10.11
C VAL A 548 10.71 44.98 -10.70
N ILE A 549 10.58 45.09 -12.01
CA ILE A 549 9.41 45.72 -12.66
C ILE A 549 8.15 44.87 -12.49
N VAL A 550 8.23 43.54 -12.63
CA VAL A 550 7.09 42.63 -12.38
C VAL A 550 6.68 42.67 -10.90
N SER A 551 7.64 42.73 -9.98
CA SER A 551 7.36 42.85 -8.53
C SER A 551 6.72 44.20 -8.18
N LEU A 552 7.13 45.30 -8.82
CA LEU A 552 6.53 46.63 -8.65
C LEU A 552 5.11 46.71 -9.23
N PHE A 553 4.81 46.00 -10.33
CA PHE A 553 3.45 45.90 -10.87
C PHE A 553 2.53 45.01 -10.01
N ALA A 554 3.06 43.93 -9.44
CA ALA A 554 2.33 43.08 -8.49
C ALA A 554 1.99 43.83 -7.19
N PHE A 555 2.91 44.67 -6.68
CA PHE A 555 2.66 45.50 -5.50
C PHE A 555 1.65 46.64 -5.75
N LYS A 556 1.66 47.26 -6.94
CA LYS A 556 0.70 48.33 -7.28
C LYS A 556 -0.74 47.82 -7.40
N LYS A 557 -0.95 46.55 -7.78
CA LYS A 557 -2.29 45.94 -7.90
C LYS A 557 -2.94 45.67 -6.54
N LYS A 558 -2.15 45.45 -5.48
CA LYS A 558 -2.63 45.17 -4.11
C LYS A 558 -3.06 46.41 -3.31
N TYR A 559 -2.75 47.62 -3.78
CA TYR A 559 -3.04 48.88 -3.06
C TYR A 559 -4.13 49.77 -3.71
N ILE A 560 -4.77 49.34 -4.81
CA ILE A 560 -5.80 50.14 -5.50
C ILE A 560 -7.25 49.69 -5.19
N ILE A 561 -7.45 48.57 -4.48
CA ILE A 561 -8.78 48.13 -4.03
C ILE A 561 -8.92 48.41 -2.53
N GLY A 562 -9.18 49.67 -2.21
CA GLY A 562 -9.36 50.14 -0.83
C GLY A 562 -10.02 51.51 -0.81
N ARG A 563 -11.16 51.68 -1.51
CA ARG A 563 -11.98 52.90 -1.41
C ARG A 563 -12.98 52.78 -0.27
N PHE A 564 -12.63 53.44 0.83
CA PHE A 564 -13.48 54.21 1.74
C PHE A 564 -14.98 54.27 1.39
N HIS A 565 -15.81 53.84 2.34
CA HIS A 565 -17.22 54.24 2.49
C HIS A 565 -17.32 55.16 3.72
N PRO A 566 -17.71 56.44 3.59
CA PRO A 566 -18.14 57.24 4.73
C PRO A 566 -19.67 57.20 4.88
N SER A 567 -20.08 56.82 6.08
CA SER A 567 -21.29 57.20 6.84
C SER A 567 -22.53 57.76 6.12
N ARG A 568 -23.69 57.25 6.54
CA ARG A 568 -24.85 58.10 6.87
C ARG A 568 -25.74 57.46 7.94
N GLN A 569 -25.83 58.15 9.06
CA GLN A 569 -26.99 58.09 9.95
C GLN A 569 -28.23 58.64 9.23
N ARG A 570 -29.35 57.91 9.33
CA ARG A 570 -30.59 58.38 9.95
C ARG A 570 -31.40 57.19 10.40
#